data_AF-A0A965DKH3-F1
#
_entry.id   AF-A0A965DKH3-F1
#
_cell.length_a   1.000
_cell.length_b   1.000
_cell.length_c   1.000
_cell.angle_alpha   90.00
_cell.angle_beta   90.00
_cell.angle_gamma   90.00
#
_symmetry.space_group_name_H-M   'P 1'
#
loop_
_entity.id
_entity.type
_entity.pdbx_description
1 polymer ?
#
loop_
_entity_poly.entity_id
_entity_poly.type
_entity_poly.pdbx_seq_one_letter_code
_entity_poly.pdbx_strand_id
1 'polypeptide(L)'
;LVHEQAHALSHDTFWFFWLGWLRRLTWWLPHTEFLWEELLMLRELRADHYAAQFTDPLLLAESLVILAAAPTSAFPIPVTMVAAFESPCPPNRLIQRLTALISTPNDPPPARANLLFGLLPSLLPLIMIPFHH
;
A
#
# COMPACT_ATOMS: atom_id res chain seq x y z
N LEU A 1 -15.59 4.13 -6.69
CA LEU A 1 -16.01 5.00 -5.56
C LEU A 1 -15.86 4.31 -4.22
N VAL A 2 -16.41 3.10 -4.02
CA VAL A 2 -16.25 2.37 -2.74
C VAL A 2 -14.77 2.08 -2.41
N HIS A 3 -13.96 1.76 -3.44
CA HIS A 3 -12.51 1.63 -3.30
C HIS A 3 -11.84 2.89 -2.73
N GLU A 4 -12.12 4.07 -3.30
CA GLU A 4 -11.60 5.35 -2.79
C GLU A 4 -12.10 5.68 -1.38
N GLN A 5 -13.34 5.31 -1.07
CA GLN A 5 -13.90 5.49 0.27
C GLN A 5 -13.19 4.59 1.30
N ALA A 6 -12.73 3.40 0.90
CA ALA A 6 -11.95 2.53 1.76
C ALA A 6 -10.66 3.21 2.24
N HIS A 7 -9.96 3.92 1.36
CA HIS A 7 -8.76 4.68 1.71
C HIS A 7 -9.05 5.85 2.66
N ALA A 8 -10.21 6.49 2.53
CA ALA A 8 -10.64 7.53 3.45
C ALA A 8 -10.92 6.97 4.86
N LEU A 9 -11.59 5.81 4.93
CA LEU A 9 -11.93 5.13 6.20
C LEU A 9 -10.70 4.57 6.93
N SER A 10 -9.72 4.05 6.19
CA SER A 10 -8.45 3.57 6.74
C SER A 10 -7.48 4.70 7.09
N HIS A 11 -7.80 5.95 6.75
CA HIS A 11 -6.92 7.10 6.85
C HIS A 11 -5.57 6.86 6.15
N ASP A 12 -5.57 6.13 5.03
CA ASP A 12 -4.34 5.69 4.38
C ASP A 12 -3.46 6.88 3.98
N THR A 13 -4.03 7.99 3.52
CA THR A 13 -3.28 9.20 3.18
C THR A 13 -2.49 9.74 4.37
N PHE A 14 -3.09 9.75 5.57
CA PHE A 14 -2.44 10.23 6.78
C PHE A 14 -1.27 9.32 7.17
N TRP A 15 -1.50 8.00 7.22
CA TRP A 15 -0.46 7.05 7.62
C TRP A 15 0.67 6.96 6.60
N PHE A 16 0.36 6.85 5.30
CA PHE A 16 1.37 6.76 4.24
C PHE A 16 2.14 8.06 4.04
N PHE A 17 1.59 9.21 4.42
CA PHE A 17 2.35 10.46 4.50
C PHE A 17 3.50 10.32 5.51
N TRP A 18 3.20 9.92 6.76
CA TRP A 18 4.22 9.75 7.81
C TRP A 18 5.18 8.59 7.52
N LEU A 19 4.69 7.46 7.02
CA LEU A 19 5.55 6.34 6.62
C LEU A 19 6.45 6.71 5.43
N GLY A 20 6.00 7.60 4.54
CA GLY A 20 6.82 8.14 3.46
C GLY A 20 7.99 8.98 3.98
N TRP A 21 7.80 9.74 5.07
CA TRP A 21 8.89 10.41 5.77
C TRP A 21 9.84 9.41 6.43
N LEU A 22 9.31 8.39 7.10
CA LEU A 22 10.13 7.34 7.70
C LEU A 22 11.00 6.63 6.65
N ARG A 23 10.43 6.29 5.48
CA ARG A 23 11.18 5.73 4.35
C ARG A 23 12.37 6.60 3.94
N ARG A 24 12.19 7.93 3.88
CA ARG A 24 13.28 8.87 3.56
C ARG A 24 14.37 8.88 4.64
N LEU A 25 13.99 8.73 5.90
CA LEU A 25 14.96 8.66 7.02
C LEU A 25 15.70 7.31 7.06
N THR A 26 15.07 6.23 6.59
CA THR A 26 15.64 4.88 6.53
C THR A 26 16.19 4.50 5.16
N TRP A 27 16.51 5.47 4.30
CA TRP A 27 16.97 5.21 2.92
C TRP A 27 18.24 4.33 2.85
N TRP A 28 19.05 4.33 3.91
CA TRP A 28 20.27 3.54 4.04
C TRP A 28 20.02 2.08 4.46
N LEU A 29 18.81 1.75 4.92
CA LEU A 29 18.46 0.39 5.35
C LEU A 29 18.16 -0.48 4.11
N PRO A 30 18.79 -1.66 3.98
CA PRO A 30 18.57 -2.52 2.82
C PRO A 30 17.12 -3.01 2.76
N HIS A 31 16.61 -3.26 1.55
CA HIS A 31 15.24 -3.71 1.28
C HIS A 31 14.12 -2.71 1.64
N THR A 32 14.44 -1.47 2.02
CA THR A 32 13.43 -0.44 2.34
C THR A 32 12.45 -0.19 1.19
N GLU A 33 12.93 -0.09 -0.05
CA GLU A 33 12.04 0.11 -1.21
C GLU A 33 11.16 -1.11 -1.48
N PHE A 34 11.71 -2.33 -1.36
CA PHE A 34 10.92 -3.54 -1.51
C PHE A 34 9.80 -3.64 -0.47
N LEU A 35 10.11 -3.36 0.80
CA LEU A 35 9.10 -3.35 1.87
C LEU A 35 8.07 -2.24 1.68
N TRP A 36 8.48 -1.07 1.17
CA TRP A 36 7.57 0.02 0.85
C TRP A 36 6.58 -0.37 -0.25
N GLU A 37 7.07 -1.02 -1.30
CA GLU A 37 6.26 -1.56 -2.38
C GLU A 37 5.25 -2.61 -1.91
N GLU A 38 5.68 -3.53 -1.04
CA GLU A 38 4.79 -4.52 -0.41
C GLU A 38 3.72 -3.85 0.47
N LEU A 39 4.09 -2.81 1.24
CA LEU A 39 3.14 -2.05 2.04
C LEU A 39 2.08 -1.34 1.17
N LEU A 40 2.49 -0.75 0.06
CA LEU A 40 1.56 -0.17 -0.91
C LEU A 40 0.65 -1.25 -1.51
N MET A 41 1.18 -2.42 -1.83
CA MET A 41 0.38 -3.53 -2.35
C MET A 41 -0.69 -4.00 -1.34
N LEU A 42 -0.30 -4.16 -0.07
CA LEU A 42 -1.23 -4.52 1.00
C LEU A 42 -2.33 -3.47 1.22
N ARG A 43 -2.01 -2.19 1.01
CA ARG A 43 -2.98 -1.09 1.05
C ARG A 43 -4.04 -1.25 -0.04
N GLU A 44 -3.62 -1.47 -1.27
CA GLU A 44 -4.54 -1.67 -2.40
C GLU A 44 -5.40 -2.92 -2.20
N LEU A 45 -4.82 -4.04 -1.75
CA LEU A 45 -5.56 -5.28 -1.45
C LEU A 45 -6.63 -5.08 -0.38
N ARG A 46 -6.35 -4.29 0.66
CA ARG A 46 -7.33 -3.95 1.69
C ARG A 46 -8.50 -3.16 1.11
N ALA A 47 -8.21 -2.16 0.27
CA ALA A 47 -9.24 -1.33 -0.36
C ALA A 47 -10.08 -2.12 -1.37
N ASP A 48 -9.45 -3.01 -2.15
CA ASP A 48 -10.12 -3.96 -3.05
C ASP A 48 -11.05 -4.89 -2.28
N HIS A 49 -10.57 -5.47 -1.18
CA HIS A 49 -11.37 -6.35 -0.33
C HIS A 49 -12.56 -5.62 0.29
N TYR A 50 -12.36 -4.39 0.79
CA TYR A 50 -13.47 -3.58 1.30
C TYR A 50 -14.49 -3.28 0.21
N ALA A 51 -14.05 -2.91 -1.00
CA ALA A 51 -14.96 -2.62 -2.11
C ALA A 51 -15.75 -3.85 -2.57
N ALA A 52 -15.13 -5.04 -2.56
CA ALA A 52 -15.75 -6.31 -2.89
C ALA A 52 -16.88 -6.71 -1.91
N GLN A 53 -16.93 -6.13 -0.70
CA GLN A 53 -18.05 -6.34 0.23
C GLN A 53 -19.34 -5.60 -0.18
N PHE A 54 -19.22 -4.57 -1.03
CA PHE A 54 -20.35 -3.71 -1.44
C PHE A 54 -20.61 -3.72 -2.94
N THR A 55 -19.81 -4.42 -3.73
CA THR A 55 -19.89 -4.46 -5.20
C THR A 55 -19.47 -5.85 -5.69
N ASP A 56 -19.99 -6.27 -6.84
CA ASP A 56 -19.56 -7.52 -7.49
C ASP A 56 -18.02 -7.51 -7.70
N PRO A 57 -17.28 -8.47 -7.10
CA PRO A 57 -15.83 -8.55 -7.24
C PRO A 57 -15.37 -8.68 -8.70
N LEU A 58 -16.20 -9.27 -9.58
CA LEU A 58 -15.86 -9.43 -11.00
C LEU A 58 -15.94 -8.10 -11.75
N LEU A 59 -16.94 -7.27 -11.43
CA LEU A 59 -17.05 -5.91 -11.97
C LEU A 59 -15.88 -5.04 -11.49
N LEU A 60 -15.50 -5.18 -10.21
CA LEU A 60 -14.32 -4.49 -9.67
C LEU A 60 -13.04 -4.92 -10.40
N ALA A 61 -12.84 -6.22 -10.60
CA ALA A 61 -11.72 -6.78 -11.36
C ALA A 61 -11.67 -6.27 -12.81
N GLU A 62 -12.81 -6.21 -13.49
CA GLU A 62 -12.92 -5.65 -14.85
C GLU A 62 -12.49 -4.17 -14.88
N SER A 63 -12.98 -3.37 -13.93
CA SER A 63 -12.63 -1.96 -13.84
C SER A 63 -11.12 -1.73 -13.64
N LEU A 64 -10.44 -2.60 -12.90
CA LEU A 64 -8.99 -2.56 -12.70
C LEU A 64 -8.23 -2.85 -14.00
N VAL A 65 -8.67 -3.84 -14.78
CA VAL A 65 -8.05 -4.18 -16.07
C VAL A 65 -8.21 -3.02 -17.06
N ILE A 66 -9.40 -2.42 -17.12
CA ILE A 66 -9.67 -1.25 -17.98
C ILE A 66 -8.76 -0.08 -17.60
N LEU A 67 -8.64 0.22 -16.30
CA LEU A 67 -7.80 1.32 -15.83
C LEU A 67 -6.31 1.08 -16.11
N ALA A 68 -5.83 -0.15 -15.93
CA ALA A 68 -4.44 -0.50 -16.20
C ALA A 68 -4.09 -0.52 -17.69
N ALA A 69 -5.07 -0.78 -18.56
CA ALA A 69 -4.91 -0.71 -20.00
C ALA A 69 -4.99 0.73 -20.55
N ALA A 70 -5.42 1.70 -19.74
CA ALA A 70 -5.51 3.10 -20.16
C ALA A 70 -4.09 3.69 -20.36
N PRO A 71 -3.87 4.47 -21.44
CA PRO A 71 -2.55 5.05 -21.71
C PRO A 71 -2.14 6.05 -20.61
N THR A 72 -0.98 5.80 -20.00
CA THR A 72 -0.41 6.57 -18.88
C THR A 72 0.00 8.02 -19.24
N SER A 73 -0.09 8.41 -20.52
CA SER A 73 0.38 9.70 -21.03
C SER A 73 -0.46 10.93 -20.65
N ALA A 74 -1.52 10.77 -19.84
CA ALA A 74 -2.49 11.83 -19.57
C ALA A 74 -2.19 12.70 -18.32
N PHE A 75 -1.26 12.32 -17.44
CA PHE A 75 -1.02 13.06 -16.19
C PHE A 75 0.47 13.17 -15.84
N PRO A 76 1.14 14.29 -16.14
CA PRO A 76 2.45 14.60 -15.58
C PRO A 76 2.25 15.25 -14.19
N ILE A 77 2.17 14.45 -13.13
CA ILE A 77 2.07 14.96 -11.76
C ILE A 77 3.49 15.04 -11.16
N PRO A 78 3.90 16.17 -10.54
CA PRO A 78 5.22 16.30 -9.94
C PRO A 78 5.41 15.31 -8.77
N VAL A 79 6.43 14.46 -8.89
CA VAL A 79 6.82 13.31 -8.05
C VAL A 79 7.04 13.65 -6.55
N THR A 80 7.07 14.92 -6.17
CA THR A 80 7.44 15.36 -4.82
C THR A 80 6.32 15.34 -3.78
N MET A 81 5.04 15.31 -4.19
CA MET A 81 3.86 15.40 -3.30
C MET A 81 2.73 14.44 -3.69
N VAL A 82 3.01 13.38 -4.47
CA VAL A 82 1.98 12.39 -4.81
C VAL A 82 1.96 11.32 -3.73
N ALA A 83 0.77 11.09 -3.17
CA ALA A 83 0.47 9.97 -2.30
C ALA A 83 0.52 8.65 -3.09
N ALA A 84 1.71 8.24 -3.54
CA ALA A 84 2.04 6.90 -4.03
C ALA A 84 0.98 6.22 -4.94
N PHE A 85 0.35 6.95 -5.86
CA PHE A 85 -0.52 6.38 -6.90
C PHE A 85 0.24 6.11 -8.20
N GLU A 86 1.40 6.72 -8.40
CA GLU A 86 2.23 6.53 -9.59
C GLU A 86 3.43 5.62 -9.27
N SER A 87 3.16 4.36 -8.96
CA SER A 87 4.14 3.32 -9.27
C SER A 87 3.61 2.64 -10.53
N PRO A 88 4.36 2.56 -11.64
CA PRO A 88 3.98 1.68 -12.74
C PRO A 88 3.77 0.29 -12.12
N CYS A 89 2.52 -0.15 -12.09
CA CYS A 89 2.14 -1.38 -11.42
C CYS A 89 2.87 -2.49 -12.17
N PRO A 90 3.85 -3.18 -11.56
CA PRO A 90 4.46 -4.32 -12.21
C PRO A 90 3.34 -5.27 -12.61
N PRO A 91 3.37 -5.93 -13.77
CA PRO A 91 2.29 -6.81 -14.23
C PRO A 91 1.91 -7.85 -13.16
N ASN A 92 2.88 -8.24 -12.33
CA ASN A 92 2.70 -9.13 -11.19
C ASN A 92 1.71 -8.58 -10.13
N ARG A 93 1.71 -7.27 -9.85
CA ARG A 93 0.83 -6.66 -8.84
C ARG A 93 -0.62 -6.58 -9.30
N LEU A 94 -0.87 -6.28 -10.58
CA LEU A 94 -2.22 -6.34 -11.14
C LEU A 94 -2.79 -7.76 -11.07
N ILE A 95 -1.98 -8.75 -11.44
CA ILE A 95 -2.34 -10.17 -11.32
C ILE A 95 -2.64 -10.53 -9.86
N GLN A 96 -1.85 -10.03 -8.91
CA GLN A 96 -2.05 -10.28 -7.49
C GLN A 96 -3.37 -9.66 -6.97
N ARG A 97 -3.73 -8.44 -7.38
CA ARG A 97 -5.03 -7.82 -7.05
C ARG A 97 -6.20 -8.61 -7.65
N LEU A 98 -6.12 -8.97 -8.93
CA LEU A 98 -7.12 -9.80 -9.62
C LEU A 98 -7.32 -11.14 -8.93
N THR A 99 -6.21 -11.82 -8.62
CA THR A 99 -6.24 -13.12 -7.95
C THR A 99 -6.89 -13.02 -6.58
N ALA A 100 -6.60 -11.95 -5.81
CA ALA A 100 -7.22 -11.70 -4.51
C ALA A 100 -8.73 -11.41 -4.61
N LEU A 101 -9.18 -10.71 -5.66
CA LEU A 101 -10.60 -10.41 -5.88
C LEU A 101 -11.41 -11.63 -6.33
N ILE A 102 -10.82 -12.51 -7.15
CA ILE A 102 -11.49 -13.71 -7.69
C ILE A 102 -11.47 -14.84 -6.66
N SER A 103 -10.45 -14.89 -5.80
CA SER A 103 -10.37 -15.88 -4.73
C SER A 103 -11.44 -15.62 -3.66
N THR A 104 -12.03 -16.67 -3.11
CA THR A 104 -12.95 -16.55 -1.97
C THR A 104 -12.27 -15.78 -0.84
N PRO A 105 -12.96 -14.82 -0.20
CA PRO A 105 -12.39 -14.03 0.88
C PRO A 105 -12.01 -14.96 2.03
N ASN A 106 -10.71 -15.20 2.18
CA ASN A 106 -10.19 -15.69 3.45
C ASN A 106 -10.15 -14.50 4.39
N ASP A 107 -10.70 -14.66 5.59
CA ASP A 107 -10.56 -13.66 6.63
C ASP A 107 -9.07 -13.32 6.79
N PRO A 108 -8.72 -12.03 6.87
CA PRO A 108 -7.33 -11.65 7.10
C PRO A 108 -6.85 -12.34 8.37
N PRO A 109 -5.63 -12.92 8.38
CA PRO A 109 -5.10 -13.52 9.58
C PRO A 109 -5.12 -12.48 10.71
N PRO A 110 -5.51 -12.87 11.94
CA PRO A 110 -5.64 -11.91 13.04
C PRO A 110 -4.33 -11.15 13.22
N ALA A 111 -4.44 -9.82 13.33
CA ALA A 111 -3.29 -8.96 13.57
C ALA A 111 -2.55 -9.45 14.82
N ARG A 112 -1.32 -9.93 14.65
CA ARG A 112 -0.52 -10.42 15.78
C ARG A 112 0.02 -9.22 16.53
N ALA A 113 -0.64 -8.81 17.61
CA ALA A 113 -0.21 -7.72 18.49
C ALA A 113 1.26 -7.88 18.96
N ASN A 114 1.75 -9.13 19.09
CA ASN A 114 3.14 -9.43 19.43
C ASN A 114 4.17 -8.94 18.39
N LEU A 115 3.79 -8.75 17.12
CA LEU A 115 4.68 -8.18 16.11
C LEU A 115 4.99 -6.70 16.38
N LEU A 116 4.03 -5.96 16.96
CA LEU A 116 4.24 -4.56 17.32
C LEU A 116 5.31 -4.41 18.42
N PHE A 117 5.32 -5.33 19.40
CA PHE A 117 6.35 -5.38 20.43
C PHE A 117 7.73 -5.75 19.87
N GLY A 118 7.78 -6.59 18.84
CA GLY A 118 9.03 -6.90 18.13
C GLY A 118 9.57 -5.74 17.28
N LEU A 119 8.70 -4.82 16.85
CA LEU A 119 9.09 -3.63 16.08
C LEU A 119 9.68 -2.51 16.96
N LEU A 120 9.23 -2.35 18.20
CA LEU A 120 9.77 -1.36 19.14
C LEU A 120 11.31 -1.35 19.23
N PRO A 121 12.01 -2.49 19.47
CA PRO A 121 13.46 -2.50 19.54
C PRO A 121 14.15 -2.20 18.20
N SER A 122 13.49 -2.44 17.06
CA SER A 122 14.05 -2.10 15.75
C SER A 122 14.10 -0.58 15.48
N LEU A 123 13.29 0.20 16.20
CA LEU A 123 13.29 1.67 16.16
C LEU A 123 14.31 2.31 17.11
N LEU A 124 14.87 1.53 18.04
CA LEU A 124 15.86 1.97 19.02
C LEU A 124 17.14 2.55 18.40
N PRO A 125 17.76 1.95 17.36
CA PRO A 125 18.90 2.58 16.68
C PRO A 125 18.55 3.92 16.03
N LEU A 126 17.31 4.10 15.56
CA LEU A 126 16.86 5.36 14.95
C LEU A 126 16.76 6.50 15.99
N ILE A 127 16.37 6.16 17.23
CA ILE A 127 16.31 7.10 18.37
C ILE A 127 17.72 7.44 18.88
N MET A 128 18.70 6.56 18.68
CA MET A 128 20.09 6.74 19.14
C MET A 128 20.95 7.58 18.19
N ILE A 129 20.52 7.81 16.94
CA ILE A 129 21.22 8.66 15.96
C ILE A 129 21.60 10.05 16.52
N PRO A 130 20.71 10.83 17.19
CA PRO A 130 21.08 12.13 17.77
C PRO A 130 22.04 12.04 18.98
N PHE A 131 22.24 10.85 19.55
CA PHE A 131 23.11 10.64 20.70
C PHE A 131 24.50 10.08 20.32
N HIS A 132 24.77 9.88 19.03
CA HIS A 132 26.07 9.42 18.52
C HIS A 132 27.06 10.58 18.33
N HIS A 133 27.21 11.42 19.36
CA HIS A 133 28.20 12.51 19.44
C HIS A 133 29.46 12.06 20.18
#